data_AF-A0A0F4PEU4-F1
#
_entry.id   AF-A0A0F4PEU4-F1
#
_cell.length_a   1.000
_cell.length_b   1.000
_cell.length_c   1.000
_cell.angle_alpha   90.00
_cell.angle_beta   90.00
_cell.angle_gamma   90.00
#
_symmetry.space_group_name_H-M   'P 1'
#
loop_
_entity.id
_entity.type
_entity.pdbx_description
1 polymer ?
#
loop_
_entity_poly.entity_id
_entity_poly.type
_entity_poly.pdbx_seq_one_letter_code
_entity_poly.pdbx_strand_id
1 'polypeptide(L)' 'MNDHKLPDIALYIDKARLIKKPELQRLLNVSRSTLGRWIKSGEFPPPAKVINGRSLWHFQDVNRWMMERASRAG' A
#
# COMPACT_ATOMS: atom_id res chain seq x y z
N MET A 1 -24.31 -15.73 -17.40
CA MET A 1 -24.43 -14.28 -17.60
C MET A 1 -23.22 -13.67 -16.94
N ASN A 2 -22.24 -13.22 -17.73
CA ASN A 2 -20.96 -12.77 -17.20
C ASN A 2 -21.12 -11.38 -16.59
N ASP A 3 -21.16 -11.32 -15.26
CA ASP A 3 -21.11 -10.10 -14.46
C ASP A 3 -19.79 -9.35 -14.69
N HIS A 4 -19.73 -8.61 -15.79
CA HIS A 4 -18.70 -7.59 -16.00
C HIS A 4 -19.01 -6.42 -15.07
N LYS A 5 -18.73 -6.61 -13.77
CA LYS A 5 -18.40 -5.47 -12.91
C LYS A 5 -17.14 -4.86 -13.49
N LEU A 6 -17.31 -3.85 -14.34
CA LEU A 6 -16.23 -2.93 -14.67
C LEU A 6 -15.57 -2.54 -13.33
N PRO A 7 -14.27 -2.83 -13.12
CA PRO A 7 -13.59 -2.43 -11.90
C PRO A 7 -13.75 -0.92 -11.77
N ASP A 8 -14.37 -0.52 -10.66
CA ASP A 8 -14.69 0.85 -10.30
C ASP A 8 -13.58 1.79 -10.76
N ILE A 9 -13.90 2.75 -11.62
CA ILE A 9 -12.95 3.65 -12.29
C ILE A 9 -12.04 4.38 -11.27
N ALA A 10 -12.45 4.47 -10.00
CA ALA A 10 -11.62 4.99 -8.91
C ALA A 10 -10.45 4.08 -8.51
N LEU A 11 -10.43 2.79 -8.89
CA LEU A 11 -9.22 1.94 -8.87
C LEU A 11 -8.11 2.47 -9.79
N TYR A 12 -8.49 3.23 -10.83
CA TYR A 12 -7.57 3.81 -11.81
C TYR A 12 -7.23 5.29 -11.53
N ILE A 13 -7.85 5.92 -10.51
CA ILE A 13 -7.41 7.22 -9.99
C ILE A 13 -6.28 6.95 -8.98
N ASP A 14 -5.08 6.77 -9.53
CA ASP A 14 -3.84 6.32 -8.87
C ASP A 14 -3.55 6.98 -7.52
N LYS A 15 -3.87 8.28 -7.37
CA LYS A 15 -3.60 9.03 -6.12
C LYS A 15 -4.48 8.62 -4.94
N ALA A 16 -5.73 8.20 -5.17
CA ALA A 16 -6.70 7.93 -4.10
C ALA A 16 -6.84 6.45 -3.75
N ARG A 17 -6.25 5.55 -4.55
CA ARG A 17 -6.37 4.11 -4.37
C ARG A 17 -5.84 3.68 -2.99
N LEU A 18 -6.67 2.96 -2.24
CA LEU A 18 -6.31 2.37 -0.95
C LEU A 18 -5.77 0.95 -1.15
N ILE A 19 -4.55 0.72 -0.66
CA ILE A 19 -3.88 -0.59 -0.68
C ILE A 19 -4.07 -1.26 0.67
N LYS A 20 -4.40 -2.56 0.64
CA LYS A 20 -4.50 -3.40 1.84
C LYS A 20 -3.14 -4.01 2.18
N LYS A 21 -2.93 -4.35 3.46
CA LYS A 21 -1.69 -5.00 3.94
C LYS A 21 -1.23 -6.19 3.07
N PRO A 22 -2.07 -7.16 2.66
CA PRO A 22 -1.62 -8.30 1.85
C PRO A 22 -1.15 -7.90 0.44
N GLU A 23 -1.72 -6.85 -0.14
CA GLU A 23 -1.33 -6.32 -1.45
C GLU A 23 0.01 -5.58 -1.35
N LEU A 24 0.18 -4.78 -0.29
CA LEU A 24 1.44 -4.15 0.07
C LEU A 24 2.59 -5.14 0.19
N GLN A 25 2.34 -6.27 0.84
CA GLN A 25 3.35 -7.34 0.97
C GLN A 25 3.78 -7.93 -0.37
N ARG A 26 2.84 -8.10 -1.31
CA ARG A 26 3.13 -8.60 -2.64
C ARG A 26 3.88 -7.57 -3.47
N LEU A 27 3.44 -6.31 -3.41
CA LEU A 27 4.06 -5.19 -4.13
C LEU A 27 5.52 -4.99 -3.71
N LEU A 28 5.77 -5.03 -2.40
CA LEU A 28 7.10 -4.84 -1.82
C LEU A 28 7.92 -6.13 -1.75
N ASN A 29 7.33 -7.28 -2.08
CA ASN A 29 7.90 -8.61 -1.94
C ASN A 29 8.50 -8.88 -0.53
N VAL A 30 7.74 -8.56 0.51
CA VAL A 30 8.17 -8.67 1.93
C VAL A 30 7.23 -9.49 2.79
N SER A 31 7.80 -10.11 3.83
CA SER A 31 7.02 -10.85 4.82
C SER A 31 6.15 -9.93 5.68
N ARG A 32 5.12 -10.49 6.33
CA ARG A 32 4.25 -9.77 7.29
C ARG A 32 5.07 -9.17 8.44
N SER A 33 6.06 -9.92 8.90
CA SER A 33 6.94 -9.57 10.00
C SER A 33 7.87 -8.42 9.63
N THR A 34 8.43 -8.44 8.41
CA THR A 34 9.27 -7.37 7.86
C THR A 34 8.47 -6.07 7.75
N LEU A 35 7.30 -6.11 7.10
CA LEU A 35 6.44 -4.94 6.96
C LEU A 35 5.99 -4.41 8.33
N GLY A 36 5.64 -5.30 9.26
CA GLY A 36 5.29 -4.92 10.63
C GLY A 36 6.45 -4.25 11.39
N ARG A 37 7.68 -4.73 11.20
CA ARG A 37 8.89 -4.12 11.77
C ARG A 37 9.09 -2.72 11.20
N TRP A 38 9.00 -2.54 9.88
CA TRP A 38 9.19 -1.22 9.25
C TRP A 38 8.14 -0.21 9.69
N ILE A 39 6.88 -0.63 9.85
CA ILE A 39 5.83 0.23 10.39
C ILE A 39 6.17 0.62 11.84
N LYS A 40 6.59 -0.34 12.67
CA LYS A 40 6.94 -0.08 14.08
C LYS A 40 8.20 0.78 14.24
N SER A 41 9.18 0.63 13.35
CA SER A 41 10.42 1.42 13.37
C SER A 41 10.26 2.81 12.76
N GLY A 42 9.10 3.14 12.18
CA GLY A 42 8.88 4.39 11.46
C GLY A 42 9.59 4.45 10.10
N GLU A 43 10.13 3.33 9.61
CA GLU A 43 10.75 3.25 8.30
C GLU A 43 9.71 3.24 7.18
N PHE A 44 8.51 2.69 7.43
CA PHE A 44 7.40 2.62 6.46
C PHE A 44 6.23 3.52 6.91
N PRO A 45 5.51 4.18 5.97
CA PRO A 45 4.40 5.06 6.34
C PRO A 45 3.32 4.36 7.18
N PRO A 46 2.73 5.06 8.16
CA PRO A 46 1.61 4.54 8.93
C PRO A 46 0.37 4.37 8.04
N PRO A 47 -0.58 3.51 8.44
CA PRO A 47 -1.81 3.33 7.68
C PRO A 47 -2.64 4.60 7.67
N ALA A 48 -3.06 5.02 6.48
CA ALA A 48 -3.94 6.17 6.28
C ALA A 48 -5.33 5.95 6.87
N LYS A 49 -5.85 4.71 6.83
CA LYS A 49 -7.15 4.35 7.40
C LYS A 49 -7.12 2.97 8.05
N VAL A 50 -7.92 2.78 9.09
CA VAL A 50 -8.19 1.47 9.68
C VAL A 50 -9.70 1.24 9.64
N ILE A 51 -10.12 0.23 8.89
CA ILE A 51 -11.55 -0.14 8.73
C ILE A 51 -11.71 -1.59 9.17
N ASN A 52 -12.58 -1.86 10.15
CA ASN A 52 -12.82 -3.20 10.70
C ASN A 52 -11.52 -3.93 11.11
N GLY A 53 -10.61 -3.22 11.77
CA GLY A 53 -9.29 -3.74 12.18
C GLY A 53 -8.30 -3.96 11.04
N ARG A 54 -8.63 -3.59 9.80
CA ARG A 54 -7.75 -3.71 8.63
C ARG A 54 -7.13 -2.36 8.30
N SER A 55 -5.82 -2.33 8.34
CA SER A 55 -5.00 -1.18 7.92
C SER A 55 -4.99 -1.02 6.40
N LEU A 56 -5.14 0.22 5.96
CA LEU A 56 -5.20 0.67 4.56
C LEU A 56 -4.24 1.85 4.38
N TRP A 57 -3.56 1.88 3.24
CA TRP A 57 -2.59 2.92 2.88
C TRP A 57 -2.98 3.57 1.56
N HIS A 58 -2.70 4.85 1.37
CA HIS A 58 -2.81 5.45 0.05
C HIS A 58 -1.68 4.96 -0.84
N PHE A 59 -2.00 4.63 -2.09
CA PHE A 59 -1.01 4.23 -3.07
C PHE A 59 0.06 5.32 -3.26
N GLN A 60 -0.34 6.59 -3.24
CA GLN A 60 0.57 7.72 -3.32
C GLN A 60 1.65 7.72 -2.23
N ASP A 61 1.28 7.42 -0.98
CA ASP A 61 2.23 7.40 0.15
C ASP A 61 3.24 6.26 0.00
N VAL A 62 2.75 5.09 -0.42
CA VAL A 62 3.59 3.91 -0.69
C VAL A 62 4.53 4.19 -1.86
N ASN A 63 4.04 4.80 -2.94
CA ASN A 63 4.84 5.18 -4.09
C ASN A 63 5.92 6.20 -3.72
N ARG A 64 5.56 7.25 -2.96
CA ARG A 64 6.54 8.24 -2.46
C ARG A 64 7.64 7.57 -1.65
N TRP A 65 7.26 6.68 -0.73
CA TRP A 65 8.22 5.93 0.06
C TRP A 65 9.17 5.08 -0.79
N MET A 66 8.65 4.40 -1.83
CA MET A 66 9.48 3.62 -2.75
C MET A 66 10.49 4.51 -3.50
N MET A 67 10.05 5.69 -3.96
CA MET A 67 10.93 6.66 -4.64
C MET A 67 12.02 7.19 -3.71
N GLU A 68 11.68 7.55 -2.47
CA GLU A 68 12.65 8.01 -1.48
C GLU A 68 13.70 6.93 -1.16
N ARG A 69 13.27 5.65 -1.07
CA ARG A 69 14.18 4.53 -0.84
C ARG A 69 15.10 4.28 -2.03
N ALA A 70 14.58 4.36 -3.25
CA ALA A 70 15.38 4.24 -4.47
C ALA A 70 16.43 5.35 -4.58
N SER A 71 16.06 6.59 -4.21
CA SER A 71 16.97 7.74 -4.22
C SER A 71 18.08 7.66 -3.16
N ARG A 72 17.91 6.90 -2.08
CA ARG A 72 18.95 6.69 -1.04
C ARG A 72 19.92 5.56 -1.40
N ALA A 73 19.60 4.76 -2.40
CA ALA A 73 20.39 3.60 -2.82
C ALA A 73 21.30 3.89 -4.03
N GLY A 74 21.30 5.12 -4.55
CA GLY A 74 22.24 5.63 -5.55
C GLY A 74 23.10 6.73 -4.96
#